data_AF-A0A9E4N7W1-F1
#
_entry.id   AF-A0A9E4N7W1-F1
#
_cell.length_a   1.000
_cell.length_b   1.000
_cell.length_c   1.000
_cell.angle_alpha   90.00
_cell.angle_beta   90.00
_cell.angle_gamma   90.00
#
_symmetry.space_group_name_H-M   'P 1'
#
loop_
_entity.id
_entity.type
_entity.pdbx_description
1 polymer ?
#
loop_
_entity_poly.entity_id
_entity_poly.type
_entity_poly.pdbx_seq_one_letter_code
_entity_poly.pdbx_strand_id
1 'polypeptide(L)'
;MAKRWSDQEDDFILDHYSAEGLAWVTENLPGRTRAGIVKRAGQLGVKSRHWSEAEDYVIALCYEQYGAAYCRQYMPKRTEIAIMSRARRIGVLRDRKQHNRGMIDSHDEIGCLQAAFKIGLIAKPHHLPEDFYKLTVNQASISNTDE
;
A
#
# COMPACT_ATOMS: atom_id res chain seq x y z
N MET A 1 -5.81 -21.92 -27.59
CA MET A 1 -5.15 -20.74 -28.20
C MET A 1 -5.11 -19.62 -27.18
N ALA A 2 -4.04 -18.83 -27.13
CA ALA A 2 -3.99 -17.65 -26.25
C ALA A 2 -4.95 -16.57 -26.77
N LYS A 3 -5.84 -16.06 -25.91
CA LYS A 3 -6.74 -14.94 -26.24
C LYS A 3 -5.90 -13.72 -26.64
N ARG A 4 -6.09 -13.17 -27.84
CA ARG A 4 -5.42 -11.93 -28.30
C ARG A 4 -5.87 -10.74 -27.44
N TRP A 5 -4.96 -9.81 -27.16
CA TRP A 5 -5.27 -8.54 -26.51
C TRP A 5 -6.06 -7.64 -27.47
N SER A 6 -7.10 -6.98 -26.98
CA SER A 6 -7.80 -5.92 -27.73
C SER A 6 -7.22 -4.56 -27.37
N ASP A 7 -7.41 -3.59 -28.27
CA ASP A 7 -6.99 -2.20 -28.05
C ASP A 7 -7.63 -1.63 -26.77
N GLN A 8 -8.91 -1.96 -26.51
CA GLN A 8 -9.59 -1.57 -25.27
C GLN A 8 -8.93 -2.15 -23.99
N GLU A 9 -8.42 -3.38 -24.04
CA GLU A 9 -7.72 -3.97 -22.88
C GLU A 9 -6.35 -3.31 -22.69
N ASP A 10 -5.69 -2.88 -23.78
CA ASP A 10 -4.42 -2.17 -23.72
C ASP A 10 -4.62 -0.75 -23.16
N ASP A 11 -5.59 0.00 -23.67
CA ASP A 11 -5.97 1.33 -23.16
C ASP A 11 -6.30 1.26 -21.66
N PHE A 12 -7.05 0.24 -21.24
CA PHE A 12 -7.34 0.01 -19.84
C PHE A 12 -6.08 -0.20 -18.98
N ILE A 13 -5.09 -0.95 -19.49
CA ILE A 13 -3.81 -1.15 -18.79
C ILE A 13 -3.01 0.15 -18.76
N LEU A 14 -2.97 0.91 -19.87
CA LEU A 14 -2.28 2.20 -19.96
C LEU A 14 -2.81 3.18 -18.90
N ASP A 15 -4.13 3.27 -18.77
CA ASP A 15 -4.78 4.26 -17.91
C ASP A 15 -4.72 3.89 -16.43
N HIS A 16 -4.86 2.61 -16.09
CA HIS A 16 -5.11 2.21 -14.69
C HIS A 16 -3.96 1.46 -14.01
N TYR A 17 -3.02 0.87 -14.74
CA TYR A 17 -2.04 -0.03 -14.13
C TYR A 17 -1.09 0.66 -13.14
N SER A 18 -0.63 1.88 -13.45
CA SER A 18 0.25 2.62 -12.55
C SER A 18 -0.49 3.21 -11.35
N ALA A 19 -1.75 3.62 -11.55
CA ALA A 19 -2.56 4.25 -10.51
C ALA A 19 -3.19 3.21 -9.56
N GLU A 20 -3.90 2.22 -10.08
CA GLU A 20 -4.69 1.28 -9.27
C GLU A 20 -3.93 -0.01 -8.94
N GLY A 21 -2.94 -0.36 -9.76
CA GLY A 21 -2.08 -1.52 -9.53
C GLY A 21 -2.69 -2.84 -9.98
N LEU A 22 -1.87 -3.89 -9.90
CA LEU A 22 -2.17 -5.19 -10.51
C LEU A 22 -3.43 -5.87 -9.97
N ALA A 23 -3.70 -5.78 -8.67
CA ALA A 23 -4.84 -6.45 -8.06
C ALA A 23 -6.16 -5.89 -8.63
N TRP A 24 -6.33 -4.57 -8.56
CA TRP A 24 -7.50 -3.87 -9.08
C TRP A 24 -7.65 -4.07 -10.60
N VAL A 25 -6.56 -3.97 -11.37
CA VAL A 25 -6.62 -4.20 -12.83
C VAL A 25 -7.04 -5.64 -13.16
N THR A 26 -6.63 -6.63 -12.35
CA THR A 26 -7.03 -8.03 -12.56
C THR A 26 -8.52 -8.23 -12.30
N GLU A 27 -9.08 -7.57 -11.27
CA GLU A 27 -10.52 -7.62 -10.96
C GLU A 27 -11.36 -6.98 -12.08
N ASN A 28 -10.83 -5.98 -12.77
CA ASN A 28 -11.52 -5.25 -13.84
C ASN A 28 -11.24 -5.78 -15.26
N LEU A 29 -10.37 -6.79 -15.41
CA LEU A 29 -10.12 -7.47 -16.69
C LEU A 29 -10.44 -8.98 -16.57
N PRO A 30 -11.73 -9.34 -16.45
CA PRO A 30 -12.13 -10.74 -16.30
C PRO A 30 -11.64 -11.59 -17.49
N GLY A 31 -11.12 -12.77 -17.19
CA GLY A 31 -10.53 -13.67 -18.19
C GLY A 31 -9.07 -13.37 -18.55
N ARG A 32 -8.44 -12.36 -17.93
CA ARG A 32 -6.98 -12.18 -17.96
C ARG A 32 -6.35 -12.66 -16.66
N THR A 33 -5.16 -13.26 -16.76
CA THR A 33 -4.41 -13.68 -15.58
C THR A 33 -3.47 -12.56 -15.12
N ARG A 34 -3.15 -12.53 -13.82
CA ARG A 34 -2.17 -11.59 -13.25
C ARG A 34 -0.85 -11.59 -14.03
N ALA A 35 -0.32 -12.77 -14.36
CA ALA A 35 0.90 -12.91 -15.12
C ALA A 35 0.77 -12.36 -16.56
N GLY A 36 -0.38 -12.57 -17.19
CA GLY A 36 -0.68 -12.01 -18.51
C GLY A 36 -0.70 -10.48 -18.49
N ILE A 37 -1.37 -9.88 -17.51
CA ILE A 37 -1.45 -8.42 -17.34
C ILE A 37 -0.06 -7.83 -17.08
N VAL A 38 0.74 -8.41 -16.19
CA VAL A 38 2.13 -7.96 -15.92
C VAL A 38 2.96 -8.00 -17.20
N LYS A 39 2.88 -9.10 -17.96
CA LYS A 39 3.60 -9.23 -19.23
C LYS A 39 3.15 -8.17 -20.23
N ARG A 40 1.85 -7.92 -20.35
CA ARG A 40 1.30 -6.95 -21.29
C ARG A 40 1.66 -5.52 -20.91
N ALA A 41 1.52 -5.15 -19.64
CA ALA A 41 1.97 -3.85 -19.12
C ALA A 41 3.45 -3.60 -19.43
N GLY A 42 4.30 -4.62 -19.27
CA GLY A 42 5.72 -4.53 -19.65
C GLY A 42 5.93 -4.31 -21.16
N GLN A 43 5.11 -4.92 -22.02
CA GLN A 43 5.14 -4.70 -23.48
C GLN A 43 4.65 -3.30 -23.87
N LEU A 44 3.68 -2.76 -23.14
CA LEU A 44 3.14 -1.40 -23.32
C LEU A 44 4.04 -0.32 -22.67
N GLY A 45 5.11 -0.71 -21.98
CA GLY A 45 6.02 0.23 -21.30
C GLY A 45 5.49 0.80 -19.98
N VAL A 46 4.37 0.29 -19.46
CA VAL A 46 3.77 0.77 -18.20
C VAL A 46 4.37 0.03 -17.02
N LYS A 47 4.84 0.81 -16.04
CA LYS A 47 5.38 0.29 -14.79
C LYS A 47 4.35 0.35 -13.67
N SER A 48 4.50 -0.54 -12.71
CA SER A 48 3.73 -0.50 -11.47
C SER A 48 4.04 0.78 -10.69
N ARG A 49 3.08 1.17 -9.84
CA ARG A 49 3.19 2.31 -8.92
C ARG A 49 4.54 2.33 -8.18
N HIS A 50 5.21 3.48 -8.23
CA HIS A 50 6.43 3.75 -7.45
C HIS A 50 6.16 3.67 -5.95
N TRP A 51 7.14 3.20 -5.18
CA TRP A 51 7.08 3.25 -3.71
C TRP A 51 7.42 4.67 -3.27
N SER A 52 6.54 5.27 -2.46
CA SER A 52 6.80 6.57 -1.85
C SER A 52 7.67 6.42 -0.60
N GLU A 53 8.36 7.50 -0.22
CA GLU A 53 9.12 7.56 1.03
C GLU A 53 8.24 7.33 2.26
N ALA A 54 6.98 7.77 2.20
CA ALA A 54 5.99 7.52 3.24
C ALA A 54 5.66 6.04 3.40
N GLU A 55 5.49 5.31 2.29
CA GLU A 55 5.25 3.86 2.34
C GLU A 55 6.48 3.14 2.90
N ASP A 56 7.69 3.52 2.48
CA ASP A 56 8.93 2.94 3.02
C ASP A 56 9.11 3.24 4.51
N TYR A 57 8.75 4.44 4.96
CA TYR A 57 8.79 4.83 6.37
C TYR A 57 7.89 3.95 7.23
N VAL A 58 6.64 3.72 6.82
CA VAL A 58 5.72 2.82 7.53
C VAL A 58 6.23 1.37 7.53
N ILE A 59 6.81 0.89 6.43
CA ILE A 59 7.41 -0.45 6.40
C ILE A 59 8.59 -0.53 7.37
N ALA A 60 9.47 0.47 7.38
CA ALA A 60 10.63 0.50 8.27
C ALA A 60 10.25 0.48 9.75
N LEU A 61 9.19 1.21 10.11
CA LEU A 61 8.76 1.30 11.52
C LEU A 61 7.94 0.08 11.97
N CYS A 62 7.04 -0.43 11.12
CA CYS A 62 5.99 -1.35 11.57
C CYS A 62 6.19 -2.81 11.10
N TYR A 63 6.92 -3.04 10.01
CA TYR A 63 6.94 -4.36 9.37
C TYR A 63 7.63 -5.43 10.23
N GLU A 64 8.72 -5.07 10.91
CA GLU A 64 9.49 -6.02 11.72
C GLU A 64 8.61 -6.73 12.76
N GLN A 65 7.79 -5.96 13.46
CA GLN A 65 6.96 -6.48 14.54
C GLN A 65 5.57 -6.92 14.08
N TYR A 66 4.86 -6.10 13.31
CA TYR A 66 3.44 -6.32 12.98
C TYR A 66 3.22 -6.97 11.60
N GLY A 67 4.22 -6.89 10.73
CA GLY A 67 4.18 -7.49 9.41
C GLY A 67 3.29 -6.76 8.40
N ALA A 68 3.08 -7.43 7.27
CA ALA A 68 2.48 -6.82 6.07
C ALA A 68 0.99 -6.46 6.22
N ALA A 69 0.22 -7.28 6.94
CA ALA A 69 -1.20 -7.05 7.15
C ALA A 69 -1.47 -5.72 7.88
N TYR A 70 -0.64 -5.41 8.88
CA TYR A 70 -0.71 -4.13 9.59
C TYR A 70 -0.31 -2.96 8.69
N CYS A 71 0.83 -3.04 8.01
CA CYS A 71 1.30 -2.00 7.09
C CYS A 71 0.26 -1.68 5.99
N ARG A 72 -0.49 -2.69 5.53
CA ARG A 72 -1.54 -2.54 4.51
C ARG A 72 -2.67 -1.60 4.93
N GLN A 73 -2.92 -1.42 6.23
CA GLN A 73 -3.95 -0.49 6.73
C GLN A 73 -3.68 0.96 6.30
N TYR A 74 -2.40 1.32 6.16
CA TYR A 74 -1.93 2.64 5.72
C TYR A 74 -1.70 2.73 4.20
N MET A 75 -1.79 1.60 3.49
CA MET A 75 -1.46 1.50 2.06
C MET A 75 -2.51 0.64 1.34
N PRO A 76 -3.77 1.10 1.24
CA PRO A 76 -4.87 0.27 0.74
C PRO A 76 -4.68 -0.19 -0.72
N LYS A 77 -3.91 0.57 -1.52
CA LYS A 77 -3.55 0.21 -2.91
C LYS A 77 -2.39 -0.80 -3.01
N ARG A 78 -1.83 -1.25 -1.90
CA ARG A 78 -0.76 -2.27 -1.86
C ARG A 78 -1.31 -3.60 -1.35
N THR A 79 -0.85 -4.68 -1.99
CA THR A 79 -1.08 -6.03 -1.47
C THR A 79 -0.04 -6.36 -0.41
N GLU A 80 -0.37 -7.25 0.53
CA GLU A 80 0.58 -7.72 1.55
C GLU A 80 1.84 -8.32 0.91
N ILE A 81 1.68 -9.06 -0.19
CA ILE A 81 2.81 -9.64 -0.94
C ILE A 81 3.74 -8.54 -1.47
N ALA A 82 3.20 -7.45 -1.99
CA ALA A 82 3.99 -6.31 -2.46
C ALA A 82 4.77 -5.66 -1.31
N ILE A 83 4.13 -5.50 -0.15
CA ILE A 83 4.74 -4.97 1.07
C ILE A 83 5.88 -5.89 1.54
N MET A 84 5.65 -7.22 1.60
CA MET A 84 6.70 -8.19 1.97
C MET A 84 7.89 -8.13 1.01
N SER A 85 7.62 -8.00 -0.29
CA SER A 85 8.68 -7.85 -1.30
C SER A 85 9.45 -6.55 -1.12
N ARG A 86 8.77 -5.45 -0.79
CA ARG A 86 9.41 -4.15 -0.53
C ARG A 86 10.24 -4.18 0.74
N ALA A 87 9.71 -4.69 1.85
CA ALA A 87 10.42 -4.83 3.12
C ALA A 87 11.76 -5.55 2.93
N ARG A 88 11.76 -6.68 2.20
CA ARG A 88 12.99 -7.40 1.85
C ARG A 88 13.97 -6.56 1.04
N ARG A 89 13.48 -5.75 0.09
CA ARG A 89 14.33 -4.87 -0.74
C ARG A 89 14.97 -3.74 0.06
N ILE A 90 14.27 -3.22 1.07
CA ILE A 90 14.78 -2.15 1.95
C ILE A 90 15.47 -2.70 3.21
N GLY A 91 15.67 -4.02 3.31
CA GLY A 91 16.43 -4.65 4.40
C GLY A 91 15.65 -4.91 5.69
N VAL A 92 14.33 -4.76 5.70
CA VAL A 92 13.49 -4.97 6.88
C VAL A 92 12.98 -6.41 6.89
N LEU A 93 13.30 -7.14 7.97
CA LEU A 93 12.91 -8.54 8.15
C LEU A 93 11.85 -8.64 9.25
N ARG A 94 10.95 -9.62 9.12
CA ARG A 94 9.91 -9.88 10.13
C ARG A 94 10.51 -10.65 11.31
N ASP A 95 10.37 -10.12 12.53
CA ASP A 95 10.66 -10.87 13.75
C ASP A 95 9.50 -11.83 14.04
N ARG A 96 9.73 -13.12 13.77
CA ARG A 96 8.73 -14.18 14.01
C ARG A 96 8.64 -14.59 15.48
N LYS A 97 9.63 -14.24 16.31
CA LYS A 97 9.69 -14.62 17.73
C LYS A 97 8.95 -13.64 18.63
N GLN A 98 8.86 -12.37 18.22
CA GLN A 98 8.24 -11.29 19.02
C GLN A 98 6.83 -10.89 18.58
N HIS A 99 6.12 -11.71 17.80
CA HIS A 99 4.79 -11.37 17.28
C HIS A 99 3.69 -11.12 18.34
N ASN A 100 3.95 -11.48 19.61
CA ASN A 100 2.99 -11.48 20.72
C ASN A 100 3.39 -10.58 21.91
N ARG A 101 4.42 -9.72 21.77
CA ARG A 101 4.55 -8.59 22.70
C ARG A 101 3.55 -7.54 22.21
N GLY A 102 2.67 -7.06 23.07
CA GLY A 102 1.60 -6.12 22.73
C GLY A 102 2.06 -4.89 21.94
N MET A 103 1.11 -4.01 21.57
CA MET A 103 1.38 -2.72 20.94
C MET A 103 2.57 -1.99 21.61
N ILE A 104 3.58 -1.58 20.84
CA ILE A 104 4.68 -0.74 21.35
C ILE A 104 4.14 0.68 21.47
N ASP A 105 4.54 1.46 22.48
CA ASP A 105 4.10 2.85 22.68
C ASP A 105 4.25 3.74 21.43
N SER A 106 5.27 3.52 20.59
CA SER A 106 5.47 4.23 19.32
C SER A 106 4.47 3.84 18.21
N HIS A 107 3.57 2.88 18.46
CA HIS A 107 2.48 2.47 17.57
C HIS A 107 1.32 3.48 17.56
N ASP A 108 1.02 4.04 18.74
CA ASP A 108 0.06 5.14 18.83
C ASP A 108 0.61 6.36 18.09
N GLU A 109 1.93 6.49 17.93
CA GLU A 109 2.50 7.67 17.27
C GLU A 109 2.10 7.81 15.80
N ILE A 110 2.06 6.78 14.94
CA ILE A 110 1.65 7.02 13.53
C ILE A 110 0.18 7.46 13.44
N GLY A 111 -0.72 6.72 14.09
CA GLY A 111 -2.16 7.02 14.08
C GLY A 111 -2.47 8.34 14.81
N CYS A 112 -1.85 8.58 15.97
CA CYS A 112 -2.01 9.81 16.74
C CYS A 112 -1.31 11.00 16.09
N LEU A 113 -0.16 10.86 15.41
CA LEU A 113 0.48 11.95 14.65
C LEU A 113 -0.38 12.32 13.44
N GLN A 114 -0.96 11.33 12.75
CA GLN A 114 -1.93 11.59 11.67
C GLN A 114 -3.18 12.31 12.21
N ALA A 115 -3.74 11.84 13.33
CA ALA A 115 -4.92 12.43 13.96
C ALA A 115 -4.63 13.85 14.50
N ALA A 116 -3.56 14.02 15.28
CA ALA A 116 -3.13 15.28 15.89
C ALA A 116 -2.80 16.35 14.84
N PHE A 117 -2.18 15.97 13.71
CA PHE A 117 -1.99 16.88 12.59
C PHE A 117 -3.33 17.28 11.96
N LYS A 118 -4.24 16.32 11.73
CA LYS A 118 -5.55 16.58 11.12
C LYS A 118 -6.42 17.52 11.96
N ILE A 119 -6.28 17.49 13.29
CA ILE A 119 -6.98 18.39 14.21
C ILE A 119 -6.18 19.65 14.57
N GLY A 120 -5.00 19.85 13.99
CA GLY A 120 -4.18 21.05 14.16
C GLY A 120 -3.46 21.19 15.50
N LEU A 121 -3.35 20.11 16.29
CA LEU A 121 -2.64 20.12 17.58
C LEU A 121 -1.12 20.17 17.44
N ILE A 122 -0.59 19.69 16.31
CA ILE A 122 0.84 19.69 16.01
C ILE A 122 1.10 20.30 14.63
N ALA A 123 2.19 21.06 14.51
CA ALA A 123 2.72 21.42 13.20
C ALA A 123 3.31 20.18 12.51
N LYS A 124 3.35 20.18 11.17
CA LYS A 124 3.98 19.11 10.37
C LYS A 124 5.41 18.83 10.90
N PRO A 125 5.69 17.67 11.50
CA PRO A 125 7.02 17.36 11.99
C PRO A 125 8.00 17.29 10.82
N HIS A 126 9.08 18.06 10.90
CA HIS A 126 10.06 18.21 9.81
C HIS A 126 10.82 16.91 9.46
N HIS A 127 10.77 15.90 10.31
CA HIS A 127 11.44 14.61 10.11
C HIS A 127 10.57 13.57 9.37
N LEU A 128 9.30 13.88 9.08
CA LEU A 128 8.40 12.98 8.36
C LEU A 128 8.40 13.26 6.86
N PRO A 129 8.34 12.22 6.00
CA PRO A 129 8.23 12.40 4.55
C PRO A 129 7.06 13.28 4.15
N GLU A 130 7.21 14.07 3.08
CA GLU A 130 6.15 15.01 2.67
C GLU A 130 4.82 14.33 2.36
N ASP A 131 4.89 13.12 1.82
CA ASP A 131 3.73 12.31 1.43
C ASP A 131 3.13 11.48 2.59
N PHE A 132 3.67 11.57 3.81
CA PHE A 132 3.22 10.80 4.97
C PHE A 132 1.72 10.96 5.25
N TYR A 133 1.19 12.16 5.06
CA TYR A 133 -0.23 12.48 5.29
C TYR A 133 -1.15 12.09 4.12
N LYS A 134 -0.60 11.67 2.98
CA LYS A 134 -1.39 11.12 1.86
C LYS A 134 -1.77 9.66 2.09
N LEU A 135 -1.17 9.00 3.08
CA LEU A 135 -1.50 7.64 3.49
C LEU A 135 -2.82 7.65 4.28
N THR A 136 -3.95 7.59 3.59
CA THR A 136 -5.25 7.44 4.23
C THR A 136 -5.40 6.03 4.81
N VAL A 137 -5.57 5.95 6.13
CA VAL A 137 -6.09 4.75 6.79
C VAL A 137 -7.46 4.46 6.19
N ASN A 138 -7.69 3.22 5.78
CA ASN A 138 -8.99 2.77 5.31
C ASN A 138 -9.99 2.98 6.46
N GLN A 139 -10.80 4.05 6.42
CA GLN A 139 -11.92 4.27 7.35
C GLN A 139 -13.03 3.26 7.02
N ALA A 140 -12.75 1.97 7.20
CA ALA A 140 -13.78 0.97 7.35
C ALA A 140 -14.05 0.87 8.86
N SER A 141 -15.22 1.37 9.26
CA SER A 141 -15.88 1.10 10.55
C SER A 141 -15.46 1.95 11.76
N ILE A 142 -15.48 3.28 11.63
CA ILE A 142 -16.02 4.11 12.73
C ILE A 142 -17.33 4.69 12.23
N SER A 143 -18.36 3.85 12.21
CA SER A 143 -19.74 4.29 12.27
C SER A 143 -20.04 4.69 13.73
N ASN A 144 -19.67 5.92 14.07
CA ASN A 144 -20.44 6.75 15.01
C ASN A 144 -21.26 7.66 14.08
N THR A 145 -22.55 7.87 14.20
CA THR A 145 -23.49 7.98 15.34
C THR A 145 -24.89 8.08 14.66
N ASP A 146 -26.09 7.82 15.20
CA ASP A 146 -26.72 8.26 16.45
C ASP A 146 -28.02 7.45 16.64
N GLU A 147 -28.28 6.95 17.86
CA GLU A 147 -29.56 7.09 18.59
C GLU A 147 -29.32 6.97 20.10
#